data_AF-A0A7S3U6D9-F1
#
_entry.id   AF-A0A7S3U6D9-F1
#
_cell.length_a   1.000
_cell.length_b   1.000
_cell.length_c   1.000
_cell.angle_alpha   90.00
_cell.angle_beta   90.00
_cell.angle_gamma   90.00
#
_symmetry.space_group_name_H-M   'P 1'
#
loop_
_entity.id
_entity.type
_entity.pdbx_description
1 polymer ?
#
loop_
_entity_poly.entity_id
_entity_poly.type
_entity_poly.pdbx_seq_one_letter_code
_entity_poly.pdbx_strand_id
1 'polypeptide(L)'
;AAFIGFLNAMGAGDGAAAARWVLCFSATQTCRGESAKKFIEEMRALFQECCRGFGTGIKFGEVLRGVLTLVREHGVSIDANYMTLVTNVLVLEGMAGTLLPDYNVLDAARPLLDAHRRLPKVLFRAALPVFSGAKRLADGLFVMTHR
;
A
#
# COMPACT_ATOMS: atom_id res chain seq x y z
N ALA A 1 6.40 8.66 -2.17
CA ALA A 1 5.74 8.35 -3.47
C ALA A 1 5.82 6.87 -3.80
N ALA A 2 7.01 6.25 -3.70
CA ALA A 2 7.21 4.84 -4.04
C ALA A 2 6.25 3.88 -3.31
N PHE A 3 6.02 4.09 -2.01
CA PHE A 3 5.10 3.27 -1.21
C PHE A 3 3.65 3.29 -1.74
N ILE A 4 3.11 4.47 -2.05
CA ILE A 4 1.74 4.58 -2.59
C ILE A 4 1.69 4.01 -4.02
N GLY A 5 2.76 4.16 -4.80
CA GLY A 5 2.90 3.49 -6.10
C GLY A 5 2.84 1.97 -5.98
N PHE A 6 3.52 1.41 -4.97
CA PHE A 6 3.49 -0.02 -4.65
C PHE A 6 2.08 -0.49 -4.25
N LEU A 7 1.39 0.23 -3.35
CA LEU A 7 0.01 -0.10 -2.97
C LEU A 7 -0.95 -0.08 -4.19
N ASN A 8 -0.79 0.91 -5.07
CA ASN A 8 -1.55 0.98 -6.31
C ASN A 8 -1.26 -0.19 -7.26
N ALA A 9 0.01 -0.59 -7.40
CA ALA A 9 0.38 -1.73 -8.23
C ALA A 9 -0.19 -3.04 -7.69
N MET A 10 -0.19 -3.23 -6.36
CA MET A 10 -0.90 -4.34 -5.70
C MET A 10 -2.39 -4.31 -5.97
N GLY A 11 -3.03 -3.15 -5.79
CA GLY A 11 -4.44 -2.99 -6.11
C GLY A 11 -4.77 -3.21 -7.59
N ALA A 12 -3.82 -3.02 -8.50
CA ALA A 12 -3.98 -3.35 -9.91
C ALA A 12 -3.67 -4.82 -10.25
N GLY A 13 -3.14 -5.61 -9.30
CA GLY A 13 -2.65 -6.96 -9.57
C GLY A 13 -1.38 -6.98 -10.45
N ASP A 14 -0.67 -5.86 -10.60
CA ASP A 14 0.53 -5.76 -11.44
C ASP A 14 1.80 -6.00 -10.61
N GLY A 15 2.20 -7.27 -10.52
CA GLY A 15 3.41 -7.68 -9.79
C GLY A 15 4.70 -7.08 -10.36
N ALA A 16 4.77 -6.87 -11.67
CA ALA A 16 5.95 -6.29 -12.29
C ALA A 16 6.09 -4.80 -11.93
N ALA A 17 4.98 -4.05 -11.93
CA ALA A 17 4.97 -2.67 -11.43
C ALA A 17 5.25 -2.61 -9.94
N ALA A 18 4.71 -3.54 -9.14
CA ALA A 18 4.96 -3.60 -7.71
C ALA A 18 6.45 -3.79 -7.42
N ALA A 19 7.12 -4.73 -8.10
CA ALA A 19 8.57 -4.94 -7.98
C ALA A 19 9.37 -3.68 -8.33
N ARG A 20 9.02 -2.99 -9.42
CA ARG A 20 9.70 -1.74 -9.80
C ARG A 20 9.59 -0.68 -8.71
N TRP A 21 8.45 -0.55 -8.05
CA TRP A 21 8.31 0.37 -6.92
C TRP A 21 9.12 -0.06 -5.70
N VAL A 22 9.18 -1.36 -5.40
CA VAL A 22 9.99 -1.90 -4.29
C VAL A 22 11.48 -1.66 -4.52
N LEU A 23 11.96 -1.80 -5.75
CA LEU A 23 13.36 -1.48 -6.10
C LEU A 23 13.70 0.01 -5.85
N CYS A 24 12.69 0.89 -5.84
CA CYS A 24 12.81 2.31 -5.51
C CYS A 24 12.65 2.63 -4.00
N PHE A 25 12.53 1.64 -3.12
CA PHE A 25 12.44 1.86 -1.67
C PHE A 25 13.79 2.17 -1.00
N SER A 26 14.87 2.10 -1.74
CA SER A 26 16.18 2.56 -1.26
C SER A 26 16.85 3.43 -2.29
N ALA A 27 17.43 4.55 -1.82
CA ALA A 27 18.31 5.38 -2.65
C ALA A 27 19.59 4.61 -3.05
N THR A 28 20.03 3.67 -2.21
CA THR A 28 21.24 2.86 -2.40
C THR A 28 20.90 1.40 -2.73
N GLN A 29 20.18 1.17 -3.82
CA GLN A 29 19.73 -0.17 -4.19
C GLN A 29 20.90 -1.12 -4.53
N THR A 30 20.96 -2.27 -3.87
CA THR A 30 21.95 -3.34 -4.12
C THR A 30 21.50 -4.31 -5.22
N CYS A 31 20.19 -4.53 -5.36
CA CYS A 31 19.61 -5.38 -6.39
C CYS A 31 19.53 -4.64 -7.73
N ARG A 32 20.44 -4.94 -8.67
CA ARG A 32 20.58 -4.25 -9.97
C ARG A 32 20.87 -5.24 -11.10
N GLY A 33 20.59 -4.82 -12.34
CA GLY A 33 20.89 -5.62 -13.53
C GLY A 33 20.08 -6.92 -13.54
N GLU A 34 20.77 -8.05 -13.60
CA GLU A 34 20.12 -9.36 -13.77
C GLU A 34 19.35 -9.80 -12.51
N SER A 35 19.84 -9.51 -11.30
CA SER A 35 19.12 -9.83 -10.06
C SER A 35 17.81 -9.04 -9.95
N ALA A 36 17.80 -7.78 -10.41
CA ALA A 36 16.60 -6.96 -10.43
C ALA A 36 15.56 -7.47 -11.44
N LYS A 37 16.00 -7.96 -12.61
CA LYS A 37 15.07 -8.58 -13.58
C LYS A 37 14.47 -9.87 -13.03
N LYS A 38 15.29 -10.72 -12.41
CA LYS A 38 14.83 -11.96 -11.78
C LYS A 38 13.79 -11.68 -10.69
N PHE A 39 14.07 -10.72 -9.82
CA PHE A 39 13.12 -10.26 -8.81
C PHE A 39 11.79 -9.77 -9.41
N ILE A 40 11.82 -9.02 -10.51
CA ILE A 40 10.60 -8.54 -11.20
C ILE A 40 9.77 -9.71 -11.75
N GLU A 41 10.40 -10.72 -12.35
CA GLU A 41 9.68 -11.88 -12.89
C GLU A 41 9.11 -12.77 -11.78
N GLU A 42 9.85 -12.99 -10.70
CA GLU A 42 9.32 -13.75 -9.56
C GLU A 42 8.19 -13.00 -8.84
N MET A 43 8.27 -11.68 -8.73
CA MET A 43 7.16 -10.87 -8.22
C MET A 43 5.91 -10.97 -9.11
N ARG A 44 6.09 -11.01 -10.44
CA ARG A 44 4.99 -11.22 -11.37
C ARG A 44 4.34 -12.59 -11.14
N ALA A 45 5.14 -13.65 -10.99
CA ALA A 45 4.66 -15.00 -10.72
C ALA A 45 3.87 -15.06 -9.40
N LEU A 46 4.42 -14.49 -8.32
CA LEU A 46 3.74 -14.39 -7.02
C LEU A 46 2.35 -13.75 -7.17
N PHE A 47 2.25 -12.63 -7.89
CA PHE A 47 0.98 -11.92 -8.03
C PHE A 47 -0.03 -12.69 -8.86
N GLN A 48 0.40 -13.44 -9.88
CA GLN A 48 -0.50 -14.31 -10.65
C GLN A 48 -1.15 -15.40 -9.79
N GLU A 49 -0.45 -15.85 -8.74
CA GLU A 49 -0.96 -16.88 -7.82
C GLU A 49 -1.92 -16.29 -6.77
N CYS A 50 -1.57 -15.16 -6.15
CA CYS A 50 -2.24 -14.69 -4.93
C CYS A 50 -2.82 -13.27 -4.98
N CYS A 51 -2.67 -12.52 -6.08
CA CYS A 51 -3.08 -11.12 -6.17
C CYS A 51 -3.77 -10.78 -7.51
N ARG A 52 -5.11 -10.81 -7.52
CA ARG A 52 -5.92 -10.53 -8.73
C ARG A 52 -6.39 -9.07 -8.88
N GLY A 53 -5.96 -8.17 -7.99
CA GLY A 53 -6.34 -6.75 -7.98
C GLY A 53 -7.57 -6.42 -7.11
N PHE A 54 -7.97 -5.15 -7.10
CA PHE A 54 -9.05 -4.62 -6.27
C PHE A 54 -10.38 -5.34 -6.50
N GLY A 55 -11.13 -5.56 -5.42
CA GLY A 55 -12.46 -6.18 -5.46
C GLY A 55 -12.45 -7.69 -5.71
N THR A 56 -11.28 -8.33 -5.66
CA THR A 56 -11.14 -9.79 -5.84
C THR A 56 -10.97 -10.55 -4.51
N GLY A 57 -11.11 -9.86 -3.37
CA GLY A 57 -10.90 -10.46 -2.06
C GLY A 57 -9.44 -10.82 -1.80
N ILE A 58 -8.50 -9.99 -2.23
CA ILE A 58 -7.07 -10.22 -2.00
C ILE A 58 -6.80 -10.32 -0.50
N LYS A 59 -6.13 -11.39 -0.10
CA LYS A 59 -5.56 -11.52 1.23
C LYS A 59 -4.28 -10.70 1.32
N PHE A 60 -4.46 -9.43 1.67
CA PHE A 60 -3.40 -8.44 1.60
C PHE A 60 -2.15 -8.83 2.39
N GLY A 61 -2.30 -9.41 3.58
CA GLY A 61 -1.18 -9.88 4.39
C GLY A 61 -0.42 -11.06 3.78
N GLU A 62 -1.09 -11.98 3.08
CA GLU A 62 -0.42 -13.10 2.40
C GLU A 62 0.45 -12.57 1.24
N VAL A 63 -0.08 -11.65 0.43
CA VAL A 63 0.68 -11.03 -0.67
C VAL A 63 1.90 -10.28 -0.13
N LEU A 64 1.73 -9.42 0.89
CA LEU A 64 2.82 -8.66 1.50
C LEU A 64 3.91 -9.55 2.11
N ARG A 65 3.53 -10.67 2.75
CA ARG A 65 4.50 -11.64 3.27
C ARG A 65 5.30 -12.28 2.13
N GLY A 66 4.64 -12.65 1.03
CA GLY A 66 5.32 -13.15 -0.17
C GLY A 66 6.31 -12.13 -0.76
N VAL A 67 5.90 -10.87 -0.86
CA VAL A 67 6.78 -9.76 -1.30
C VAL A 67 8.02 -9.65 -0.42
N LEU A 68 7.85 -9.69 0.91
CA LEU A 68 8.97 -9.60 1.85
C LEU A 68 9.92 -10.80 1.78
N THR A 69 9.40 -11.99 1.49
CA THR A 69 10.23 -13.17 1.23
C THR A 69 11.12 -12.96 0.02
N LEU A 70 10.55 -12.52 -1.11
CA LEU A 70 11.31 -12.25 -2.34
C LEU A 70 12.35 -11.14 -2.15
N VAL A 71 11.98 -10.07 -1.43
CA VAL A 71 12.91 -8.98 -1.06
C VAL A 71 14.13 -9.52 -0.33
N ARG A 72 13.93 -10.42 0.63
CA ARG A 72 15.01 -11.02 1.41
C ARG A 72 15.86 -11.95 0.55
N GLU A 73 15.25 -12.80 -0.27
CA GLU A 73 15.94 -13.75 -1.14
C GLU A 73 16.80 -13.07 -2.21
N HIS A 74 16.33 -11.95 -2.75
CA HIS A 74 17.03 -11.20 -3.79
C HIS A 74 17.97 -10.12 -3.24
N GLY A 75 18.07 -9.98 -1.90
CA GLY A 75 18.89 -8.96 -1.26
C GLY A 75 18.51 -7.54 -1.68
N VAL A 76 17.21 -7.27 -1.83
CA VAL A 76 16.69 -5.95 -2.20
C VAL A 76 16.84 -5.01 -1.00
N SER A 77 17.56 -3.91 -1.20
CA SER A 77 17.72 -2.88 -0.17
C SER A 77 16.43 -2.09 0.00
N ILE A 78 16.01 -1.91 1.25
CA ILE A 78 14.83 -1.11 1.65
C ILE A 78 15.26 -0.17 2.77
N ASP A 79 15.00 1.14 2.62
CA ASP A 79 15.30 2.11 3.68
C ASP A 79 14.36 1.91 4.87
N ALA A 80 14.86 2.21 6.08
CA ALA A 80 14.13 2.02 7.34
C ALA A 80 12.73 2.64 7.33
N ASN A 81 12.57 3.83 6.73
CA ASN A 81 11.29 4.51 6.60
C ASN A 81 10.23 3.66 5.88
N TYR A 82 10.61 2.94 4.83
CA TYR A 82 9.68 2.07 4.11
C TYR A 82 9.40 0.78 4.87
N MET A 83 10.41 0.22 5.55
CA MET A 83 10.20 -0.94 6.42
C MET A 83 9.20 -0.62 7.54
N THR A 84 9.29 0.55 8.18
CA THR A 84 8.30 0.98 9.18
C THR A 84 6.89 1.05 8.59
N LEU A 85 6.73 1.61 7.38
CA LEU A 85 5.43 1.69 6.72
C LEU A 85 4.85 0.29 6.41
N VAL A 86 5.68 -0.60 5.88
CA VAL A 86 5.26 -1.99 5.56
C VAL A 86 4.87 -2.73 6.84
N THR A 87 5.66 -2.62 7.90
CA THR A 87 5.37 -3.25 9.20
C THR A 87 4.05 -2.73 9.79
N ASN A 88 3.82 -1.42 9.77
CA ASN A 88 2.57 -0.84 10.27
C ASN A 88 1.36 -1.38 9.50
N VAL A 89 1.48 -1.51 8.18
CA VAL A 89 0.41 -2.06 7.34
C VAL A 89 0.14 -3.54 7.67
N LEU A 90 1.17 -4.35 7.87
CA LEU A 90 1.00 -5.75 8.28
C LEU A 90 0.33 -5.90 9.65
N VAL A 91 0.65 -5.03 10.60
CA VAL A 91 0.01 -5.02 11.92
C VAL A 91 -1.46 -4.61 11.80
N LEU A 92 -1.77 -3.57 11.01
CA LEU A 92 -3.15 -3.15 10.73
C LEU A 92 -3.96 -4.26 10.05
N GLU A 93 -3.36 -4.96 9.09
CA GLU A 93 -3.99 -6.09 8.40
C GLU A 93 -4.27 -7.27 9.34
N GLY A 94 -3.32 -7.62 10.20
CA GLY A 94 -3.51 -8.68 11.21
C GLY A 94 -4.62 -8.34 12.22
N MET A 95 -4.67 -7.08 12.68
CA MET A 95 -5.76 -6.62 13.56
C MET A 95 -7.11 -6.62 12.83
N ALA A 96 -7.16 -6.12 11.60
CA ALA A 96 -8.37 -6.09 10.78
C ALA A 96 -8.90 -7.50 10.53
N GLY A 97 -8.04 -8.46 10.18
CA GLY A 97 -8.44 -9.86 9.96
C GLY A 97 -8.94 -10.56 11.22
N THR A 98 -8.45 -10.16 12.41
CA THR A 98 -8.95 -10.69 13.69
C THR A 98 -10.32 -10.13 14.05
N LEU A 99 -10.60 -8.87 13.70
CA LEU A 99 -11.84 -8.19 14.06
C LEU A 99 -12.96 -8.38 13.03
N LEU A 100 -12.62 -8.35 11.74
CA LEU A 100 -13.52 -8.45 10.59
C LEU A 100 -12.83 -9.29 9.49
N PRO A 101 -12.98 -10.63 9.50
CA PRO A 101 -12.28 -11.53 8.58
C PRO A 101 -12.55 -11.27 7.09
N ASP A 102 -13.73 -10.76 6.76
CA ASP A 102 -14.14 -10.44 5.38
C ASP A 102 -13.70 -9.04 4.92
N TYR A 103 -13.04 -8.27 5.79
CA TYR A 103 -12.64 -6.90 5.48
C TYR A 103 -11.30 -6.84 4.76
N ASN A 104 -11.32 -6.48 3.47
CA ASN A 104 -10.10 -6.24 2.72
C ASN A 104 -9.61 -4.78 2.90
N VAL A 105 -8.55 -4.62 3.70
CA VAL A 105 -7.91 -3.32 3.98
C VAL A 105 -7.45 -2.61 2.71
N LEU A 106 -6.94 -3.36 1.72
CA LEU A 106 -6.46 -2.77 0.46
C LEU A 106 -7.62 -2.21 -0.37
N ASP A 107 -8.76 -2.91 -0.41
CA ASP A 107 -9.97 -2.44 -1.09
C ASP A 107 -10.56 -1.20 -0.41
N ALA A 108 -10.57 -1.16 0.92
CA ALA A 108 -11.00 0.01 1.67
C ALA A 108 -10.11 1.25 1.43
N ALA A 109 -8.83 1.04 1.12
CA ALA A 109 -7.90 2.12 0.79
C ALA A 109 -8.05 2.64 -0.64
N ARG A 110 -8.75 1.92 -1.54
CA ARG A 110 -8.95 2.31 -2.94
C ARG A 110 -9.38 3.77 -3.17
N PRO A 111 -10.40 4.33 -2.50
CA PRO A 111 -10.79 5.73 -2.71
C PRO A 111 -9.66 6.71 -2.36
N LEU A 112 -8.86 6.42 -1.34
CA LEU A 112 -7.70 7.25 -0.96
C LEU A 112 -6.58 7.15 -2.01
N LEU A 113 -6.34 5.94 -2.54
CA LEU A 113 -5.35 5.70 -3.58
C LEU A 113 -5.73 6.37 -4.91
N ASP A 114 -7.00 6.28 -5.30
CA ASP A 114 -7.56 6.96 -6.47
C ASP A 114 -7.51 8.49 -6.31
N ALA A 115 -7.84 9.01 -5.13
CA ALA A 115 -7.70 10.42 -4.81
C ALA A 115 -6.25 10.89 -4.93
N HIS A 116 -5.29 10.13 -4.40
CA HIS A 116 -3.86 10.46 -4.53
C HIS A 116 -3.39 10.52 -5.99
N ARG A 117 -3.96 9.67 -6.87
CA ARG A 117 -3.63 9.66 -8.30
C ARG A 117 -4.25 10.85 -9.05
N ARG A 118 -5.46 11.28 -8.66
CA ARG A 118 -6.24 12.31 -9.38
C ARG A 118 -6.00 13.72 -8.85
N LEU A 119 -5.70 13.90 -7.57
CA LEU A 119 -5.51 15.24 -6.99
C LEU A 119 -4.11 15.78 -7.30
N PRO A 120 -3.98 16.89 -8.03
CA PRO A 120 -2.71 17.61 -8.07
C PRO A 120 -2.37 18.09 -6.65
N LYS A 121 -1.09 18.00 -6.26
CA LYS A 121 -0.61 18.34 -4.91
C LYS A 121 -1.10 19.71 -4.41
N VAL A 122 -1.32 20.65 -5.32
CA VAL A 122 -1.85 21.99 -5.06
C VAL A 122 -3.30 21.94 -4.56
N LEU A 123 -4.14 21.13 -5.21
CA LEU A 123 -5.55 20.98 -4.84
C LEU A 123 -5.71 20.22 -3.51
N PHE A 124 -4.89 19.20 -3.24
CA PHE A 124 -4.90 18.50 -1.96
C PHE A 124 -4.51 19.44 -0.81
N ARG A 125 -3.51 20.30 -1.03
CA ARG A 125 -3.06 21.29 -0.06
C ARG A 125 -4.07 22.42 0.15
N ALA A 126 -4.83 22.79 -0.89
CA ALA A 126 -5.92 23.75 -0.80
C ALA A 126 -7.19 23.18 -0.13
N ALA A 127 -7.46 21.88 -0.28
CA ALA A 127 -8.62 21.21 0.32
C ALA A 127 -8.43 20.87 1.81
N LEU A 128 -7.19 20.66 2.26
CA LEU A 128 -6.85 20.37 3.67
C LEU A 128 -7.46 21.33 4.72
N PRO A 129 -7.40 22.67 4.57
CA PRO A 129 -8.05 23.58 5.53
C PRO A 129 -9.58 23.42 5.55
N VAL A 130 -10.21 23.20 4.39
CA VAL A 130 -11.67 22.99 4.29
C VAL A 130 -12.08 21.70 4.99
N PHE A 131 -11.35 20.60 4.76
CA PHE A 131 -11.58 19.32 5.45
C PHE A 131 -11.37 19.44 6.95
N SER A 132 -10.38 20.20 7.41
CA SER A 132 -10.14 20.42 8.85
C SER A 132 -11.28 21.19 9.52
N GLY A 133 -11.89 22.17 8.82
CA GLY A 133 -13.05 22.91 9.31
C GLY A 133 -14.32 22.08 9.31
N ALA A 134 -14.57 21.31 8.25
CA ALA A 134 -15.71 20.41 8.15
C ALA A 134 -15.66 19.28 9.19
N LYS A 135 -14.47 18.70 9.44
CA LYS A 135 -14.30 17.67 10.48
C LYS A 135 -14.55 18.23 11.88
N ARG A 136 -14.09 19.46 12.19
CA ARG A 136 -14.38 20.11 13.48
C ARG A 136 -15.87 20.35 13.70
N LEU A 137 -16.60 20.72 12.66
CA LEU A 137 -18.06 20.89 12.73
C LEU A 137 -18.76 19.54 12.91
N ALA A 138 -18.34 18.51 12.18
CA ALA A 138 -18.89 17.16 12.31
C ALA A 138 -18.61 16.55 13.70
N ASP A 139 -17.38 16.69 14.21
CA ASP A 139 -17.00 16.22 15.55
C ASP A 139 -17.80 17.00 16.63
N GLY A 140 -18.06 18.29 16.44
CA GLY A 140 -18.91 19.10 17.32
C GLY A 140 -20.40 18.72 17.27
N LEU A 141 -20.91 18.36 16.09
CA LEU A 141 -22.28 17.88 15.91
C LEU A 141 -22.49 16.50 16.55
N PHE A 142 -21.51 15.61 16.42
CA PHE A 142 -21.54 14.26 16.99
C PHE A 142 -21.56 14.28 18.53
N VAL A 143 -20.82 15.21 19.16
CA VAL A 143 -20.86 15.42 20.62
C VAL A 143 -22.20 15.96 21.11
N MET A 144 -22.92 16.74 20.29
CA MET A 144 -24.25 17.25 20.64
C MET A 144 -25.38 16.22 20.47
N THR A 145 -25.23 15.25 19.56
CA THR A 145 -26.25 14.21 19.30
C THR A 145 -26.19 13.03 20.29
N HIS A 146 -25.07 12.82 20.99
CA HIS A 146 -24.88 11.73 21.96
C HIS A 146 -24.84 12.19 23.43
N ARG A 147 -25.59 13.26 23.78
CA ARG A 147 -25.76 13.74 25.15
C ARG A 147 -27.16 13.50 25.68
#